data_AF-A0A4Q9KH28-F1
#
_entry.id   AF-A0A4Q9KH28-F1
#
_cell.length_a   1.000
_cell.length_b   1.000
_cell.length_c   1.000
_cell.angle_alpha   90.00
_cell.angle_beta   90.00
_cell.angle_gamma   90.00
#
_symmetry.space_group_name_H-M   'P 1'
#
loop_
_entity.id
_entity.type
_entity.pdbx_description
1 polymer ?
#
loop_
_entity_poly.entity_id
_entity_poly.type
_entity_poly.pdbx_seq_one_letter_code
_entity_poly.pdbx_strand_id
1 'polypeptide(L)'
;MTAHIVAMGGGGFATSQLGAPTNLDRYLVELTGKSAPLVCFVPTAAADDPQYINKFLVAYGTLGIRPMVLTLWQDAARAVQRIQEADLILVGNGATVNMLALWKAHGVHKAIKQRYERGDVVLGGTSAGANVWFEGCVTDSFGDFRPWRGGLGIVPGSFCSHFGSEDGRVGVYTDAVATGDLPGGWAADDGAGVHFVDGKLAGCIAEAPGQRVFSVQPSTLPTASGVLVEQQKVELI
;
A
#
# COMPACT_ATOMS: atom_id res chain seq x y z
N MET A 1 5.46 16.88 13.24
CA MET A 1 4.59 15.69 13.27
C MET A 1 4.05 15.54 11.86
N THR A 2 4.61 14.62 11.09
CA THR A 2 4.29 14.40 9.67
C THR A 2 3.62 13.04 9.52
N ALA A 3 2.65 12.92 8.63
CA ALA A 3 2.02 11.65 8.27
C ALA A 3 2.56 11.18 6.93
N HIS A 4 3.15 9.99 6.90
CA HIS A 4 3.74 9.40 5.71
C HIS A 4 2.80 8.33 5.16
N ILE A 5 2.65 8.27 3.84
CA ILE A 5 1.99 7.15 3.15
C ILE A 5 2.95 6.65 2.08
N VAL A 6 3.27 5.37 2.11
CA VAL A 6 4.11 4.72 1.09
C VAL A 6 3.30 3.58 0.48
N ALA A 7 2.96 3.77 -0.79
CA ALA A 7 2.18 2.84 -1.59
C ALA A 7 3.10 2.09 -2.56
N MET A 8 3.26 0.79 -2.37
CA MET A 8 4.25 -0.03 -3.08
C MET A 8 3.57 -0.99 -4.05
N GLY A 9 4.11 -1.10 -5.27
CA GLY A 9 3.55 -1.93 -6.33
C GLY A 9 3.57 -3.42 -6.01
N GLY A 10 4.53 -3.86 -5.21
CA GLY A 10 4.71 -5.24 -4.78
C GLY A 10 6.04 -5.38 -4.06
N GLY A 11 6.43 -6.61 -3.74
CA GLY A 11 7.70 -6.88 -3.07
C GLY A 11 7.61 -6.84 -1.54
N GLY A 12 8.60 -6.23 -0.90
CA GLY A 12 8.75 -6.23 0.56
C GLY A 12 9.18 -7.59 1.12
N PHE A 13 9.18 -7.71 2.44
CA PHE A 13 9.60 -8.93 3.16
C PHE A 13 8.88 -10.20 2.70
N ALA A 14 7.66 -10.07 2.16
CA ALA A 14 6.81 -11.18 1.71
C ALA A 14 7.46 -12.04 0.60
N THR A 15 8.21 -11.37 -0.28
CA THR A 15 8.87 -11.96 -1.46
C THR A 15 10.37 -12.18 -1.27
N SER A 16 10.89 -11.86 -0.08
CA SER A 16 12.30 -12.07 0.27
C SER A 16 12.62 -13.56 0.32
N GLN A 17 13.59 -14.01 -0.48
CA GLN A 17 13.99 -15.41 -0.59
C GLN A 17 14.48 -16.01 0.72
N LEU A 18 15.09 -15.19 1.59
CA LEU A 18 15.67 -15.62 2.87
C LEU A 18 14.89 -15.11 4.08
N GLY A 19 13.71 -14.52 3.87
CA GLY A 19 12.93 -13.89 4.94
C GLY A 19 13.62 -12.68 5.57
N ALA A 20 14.59 -12.09 4.88
CA ALA A 20 15.25 -10.86 5.29
C ALA A 20 14.40 -9.64 4.90
N PRO A 21 14.43 -8.55 5.69
CA PRO A 21 13.80 -7.30 5.27
C PRO A 21 14.48 -6.76 4.01
N THR A 22 13.67 -6.15 3.16
CA THR A 22 14.04 -5.52 1.89
C THR A 22 14.34 -4.02 2.10
N ASN A 23 14.75 -3.29 1.06
CA ASN A 23 15.07 -1.87 1.21
C ASN A 23 13.80 -1.04 1.45
N LEU A 24 12.65 -1.45 0.88
CA LEU A 24 11.35 -0.87 1.21
C LEU A 24 11.02 -1.04 2.69
N ASP A 25 11.26 -2.23 3.25
CA ASP A 25 10.98 -2.48 4.68
C ASP A 25 11.84 -1.59 5.59
N ARG A 26 13.13 -1.44 5.27
CA ARG A 26 14.04 -0.54 6.01
C ARG A 26 13.59 0.90 5.89
N TYR A 27 13.29 1.34 4.68
CA TYR A 27 12.82 2.69 4.40
C TYR A 27 11.57 3.05 5.22
N LEU A 28 10.58 2.16 5.30
CA LEU A 28 9.39 2.36 6.12
C LEU A 28 9.70 2.54 7.61
N VAL A 29 10.63 1.75 8.15
CA VAL A 29 11.06 1.84 9.55
C VAL A 29 11.84 3.13 9.79
N GLU A 30 12.75 3.50 8.88
CA GLU A 30 13.55 4.72 8.96
C GLU A 30 12.68 5.98 8.92
N LEU A 31 11.61 6.00 8.12
CA LEU A 31 10.64 7.10 8.07
C LEU A 31 9.97 7.37 9.42
N THR A 32 9.94 6.40 10.34
CA THR A 32 9.39 6.63 11.68
C THR A 32 10.26 7.58 12.51
N GLY A 33 11.55 7.70 12.18
CA GLY A 33 12.54 8.47 12.94
C GLY A 33 12.78 7.96 14.37
N LYS A 34 12.29 6.77 14.72
CA LYS A 34 12.33 6.19 16.06
C LYS A 34 13.33 5.03 16.12
N SER A 35 14.02 4.89 17.24
CA SER A 35 14.98 3.79 17.45
C SER A 35 14.33 2.42 17.67
N ALA A 36 13.10 2.40 18.18
CA ALA A 36 12.32 1.17 18.43
C ALA A 36 10.82 1.39 18.17
N PRO A 37 10.41 1.67 16.91
CA PRO A 37 9.03 1.96 16.57
C PRO A 37 8.12 0.74 16.82
N LEU A 38 6.88 1.00 17.22
CA LEU A 38 5.81 0.00 17.22
C LEU A 38 5.30 -0.18 15.78
N VAL A 39 5.61 -1.32 15.19
CA VAL A 39 5.16 -1.67 13.84
C VAL A 39 3.96 -2.60 13.94
N CYS A 40 2.80 -2.12 13.49
CA CYS A 40 1.57 -2.89 13.39
C CYS A 40 1.46 -3.48 11.97
N PHE A 41 1.68 -4.79 11.84
CA PHE A 41 1.39 -5.51 10.62
C PHE A 41 -0.09 -5.88 10.52
N VAL A 42 -0.69 -5.66 9.34
CA VAL A 42 -2.09 -5.90 9.06
C VAL A 42 -2.23 -6.94 7.93
N PRO A 43 -2.32 -8.23 8.25
CA PRO A 43 -2.39 -9.34 7.30
C PRO A 43 -3.81 -9.62 6.75
N THR A 44 -4.81 -8.79 7.05
CA THR A 44 -6.22 -9.09 6.79
C THR A 44 -6.53 -9.42 5.31
N ALA A 45 -5.83 -8.82 4.35
CA ALA A 45 -5.98 -9.15 2.92
C ALA A 45 -5.63 -10.62 2.61
N ALA A 46 -4.75 -11.24 3.40
CA ALA A 46 -4.40 -12.65 3.31
C ALA A 46 -5.17 -13.50 4.34
N ALA A 47 -6.34 -13.04 4.80
CA ALA A 47 -7.17 -13.74 5.79
C ALA A 47 -6.45 -14.06 7.12
N ASP A 48 -5.56 -13.17 7.56
CA ASP A 48 -4.72 -13.33 8.75
C ASP A 48 -3.84 -14.60 8.70
N ASP A 49 -3.30 -14.93 7.51
CA ASP A 49 -2.45 -16.11 7.29
C ASP A 49 -1.28 -16.18 8.30
N PRO A 50 -1.21 -17.23 9.13
CA PRO A 50 -0.13 -17.44 10.10
C PRO A 50 1.26 -17.52 9.46
N GLN A 51 1.39 -18.04 8.25
CA GLN A 51 2.69 -18.12 7.57
C GLN A 51 3.17 -16.72 7.17
N TYR A 52 2.27 -15.88 6.65
CA TYR A 52 2.59 -14.51 6.33
C TYR A 52 2.95 -13.68 7.57
N ILE A 53 2.21 -13.87 8.67
CA ILE A 53 2.53 -13.25 9.96
C ILE A 53 3.93 -13.70 10.44
N ASN A 54 4.25 -14.99 10.36
CA ASN A 54 5.57 -15.48 10.75
C ASN A 54 6.69 -14.87 9.89
N LYS A 55 6.49 -14.73 8.57
CA LYS A 55 7.44 -14.03 7.70
C LYS A 55 7.68 -12.58 8.16
N PHE A 56 6.61 -11.87 8.54
CA PHE A 56 6.73 -10.51 9.08
C PHE A 56 7.59 -10.49 10.35
N LEU A 57 7.26 -11.37 11.31
CA LEU A 57 7.98 -11.44 12.58
C LEU A 57 9.47 -11.75 12.42
N VAL A 58 9.81 -12.68 11.51
CA VAL A 58 11.21 -13.03 11.19
C VAL A 58 11.94 -11.86 10.55
N ALA A 59 11.36 -11.24 9.53
CA ALA A 59 12.02 -10.16 8.79
C ALA A 59 12.16 -8.89 9.65
N TYR A 60 11.05 -8.38 10.17
CA TYR A 60 11.03 -7.13 10.94
C TYR A 60 11.69 -7.28 12.32
N GLY A 61 11.72 -8.49 12.90
CA GLY A 61 12.45 -8.75 14.14
C GLY A 61 13.93 -8.39 14.08
N THR A 62 14.52 -8.34 12.87
CA THR A 62 15.92 -7.93 12.66
C THR A 62 16.13 -6.41 12.58
N LEU A 63 15.06 -5.61 12.53
CA LEU A 63 15.10 -4.16 12.35
C LEU A 63 15.03 -3.36 13.66
N GLY A 64 15.12 -4.02 14.82
CA GLY A 64 15.10 -3.34 16.13
C GLY A 64 13.74 -2.74 16.53
N ILE A 65 12.65 -3.25 15.95
CA ILE A 65 11.29 -2.74 16.16
C ILE A 65 10.55 -3.43 17.32
N ARG A 66 9.43 -2.87 17.76
CA ARG A 66 8.44 -3.55 18.58
C ARG A 66 7.32 -4.08 17.66
N PRO A 67 7.14 -5.41 17.50
CA PRO A 67 6.12 -5.93 16.59
C PRO A 67 4.73 -5.94 17.24
N MET A 68 3.73 -5.65 16.42
CA MET A 68 2.31 -5.84 16.70
C MET A 68 1.66 -6.43 15.45
N VAL A 69 0.66 -7.28 15.62
CA VAL A 69 -0.14 -7.82 14.51
C VAL A 69 -1.60 -7.51 14.78
N LEU A 70 -2.27 -6.93 13.79
CA LEU A 70 -3.71 -6.72 13.83
C LEU A 70 -4.40 -7.93 13.19
N THR A 71 -4.90 -8.83 14.03
CA THR A 71 -5.79 -9.91 13.58
C THR A 71 -7.24 -9.54 13.90
N LEU A 72 -8.15 -9.98 13.03
CA LEU A 72 -9.59 -9.78 13.21
C LEU A 72 -10.30 -11.06 13.65
N TRP A 73 -9.62 -12.21 13.61
CA TRP A 73 -10.22 -13.51 13.97
C TRP A 73 -10.18 -13.81 15.46
N GLN A 74 -9.35 -13.08 16.23
CA GLN A 74 -9.24 -13.23 17.68
C GLN A 74 -9.08 -11.85 18.31
N ASP A 75 -9.90 -11.55 19.33
CA ASP A 75 -9.86 -10.29 20.10
C ASP A 75 -9.81 -9.02 19.23
N ALA A 76 -10.60 -9.00 18.15
CA ALA A 76 -10.58 -7.95 17.13
C ALA A 76 -10.78 -6.55 17.74
N ALA A 77 -11.68 -6.39 18.71
CA ALA A 77 -11.97 -5.10 19.32
C ALA A 77 -10.71 -4.48 19.96
N ARG A 78 -9.93 -5.28 20.69
CA ARG A 78 -8.67 -4.85 21.27
C ARG A 78 -7.64 -4.56 20.19
N ALA A 79 -7.50 -5.42 19.18
CA ALA A 79 -6.56 -5.22 18.08
C ALA A 79 -6.81 -3.88 17.35
N VAL A 80 -8.08 -3.55 17.07
CA VAL A 80 -8.47 -2.26 16.45
C VAL A 80 -8.16 -1.07 17.35
N GLN A 81 -8.40 -1.17 18.66
CA GLN A 81 -8.09 -0.08 19.59
C GLN A 81 -6.59 0.25 19.59
N ARG A 82 -5.74 -0.79 19.53
CA ARG A 82 -4.28 -0.65 19.59
C ARG A 82 -3.65 -0.04 18.35
N ILE A 83 -4.38 0.13 17.24
CA ILE A 83 -3.90 0.87 16.05
C ILE A 83 -3.38 2.26 16.44
N GLN A 84 -3.99 2.87 17.47
CA GLN A 84 -3.58 4.21 17.94
C GLN A 84 -2.17 4.26 18.53
N GLU A 85 -1.60 3.12 18.92
CA GLU A 85 -0.25 3.01 19.49
C GLU A 85 0.84 2.94 18.40
N ALA A 86 0.46 2.60 17.16
CA ALA A 86 1.41 2.26 16.11
C ALA A 86 2.18 3.49 15.59
N ASP A 87 3.48 3.31 15.38
CA ASP A 87 4.36 4.27 14.73
C ASP A 87 4.41 4.01 13.21
N LEU A 88 4.33 2.74 12.82
CA LEU A 88 4.21 2.26 11.44
C LEU A 88 3.03 1.28 11.36
N ILE A 89 2.12 1.49 10.41
CA ILE A 89 1.09 0.51 10.05
C ILE A 89 1.45 -0.04 8.69
N LEU A 90 1.76 -1.33 8.62
CA LEU A 90 2.13 -2.03 7.39
C LEU A 90 0.99 -2.95 6.97
N VAL A 91 0.36 -2.68 5.83
CA VAL A 91 -0.73 -3.48 5.29
C VAL A 91 -0.21 -4.43 4.22
N GLY A 92 -0.46 -5.72 4.40
CA GLY A 92 0.03 -6.78 3.53
C GLY A 92 -0.75 -6.96 2.22
N ASN A 93 -0.23 -7.87 1.39
CA ASN A 93 -0.84 -8.29 0.13
C ASN A 93 -2.08 -9.19 0.33
N GLY A 94 -2.89 -9.36 -0.72
CA GLY A 94 -4.01 -10.32 -0.77
C GLY A 94 -5.27 -9.74 -1.42
N ALA A 95 -6.45 -10.08 -0.90
CA ALA A 95 -7.73 -9.64 -1.43
C ALA A 95 -8.15 -8.26 -0.86
N THR A 96 -7.88 -7.20 -1.63
CA THR A 96 -8.23 -5.80 -1.29
C THR A 96 -9.68 -5.63 -0.86
N VAL A 97 -10.63 -6.19 -1.61
CA VAL A 97 -12.08 -6.01 -1.37
C VAL A 97 -12.50 -6.70 -0.08
N ASN A 98 -12.03 -7.94 0.14
CA ASN A 98 -12.35 -8.73 1.33
C ASN A 98 -11.82 -8.05 2.58
N MET A 99 -10.57 -7.57 2.54
CA MET A 99 -9.97 -6.81 3.63
C MET A 99 -10.81 -5.59 4.00
N LEU A 100 -11.19 -4.76 3.01
CA LEU A 100 -11.95 -3.55 3.27
C LEU A 100 -13.38 -3.83 3.76
N ALA A 101 -14.01 -4.91 3.31
CA ALA A 101 -15.30 -5.35 3.85
C ALA A 101 -15.20 -5.67 5.36
N LEU A 102 -14.17 -6.43 5.76
CA LEU A 102 -13.92 -6.77 7.15
C LEU A 102 -13.52 -5.55 7.98
N TRP A 103 -12.65 -4.70 7.46
CA TRP A 103 -12.26 -3.46 8.11
C TRP A 103 -13.45 -2.53 8.35
N LYS A 104 -14.44 -2.53 7.44
CA LYS A 104 -15.70 -1.81 7.64
C LYS A 104 -16.50 -2.39 8.79
N ALA A 105 -16.66 -3.71 8.85
CA ALA A 105 -17.38 -4.40 9.91
C ALA A 105 -16.74 -4.19 11.30
N HIS A 106 -15.41 -4.22 11.38
CA HIS A 106 -14.66 -4.13 12.64
C HIS A 106 -14.21 -2.70 13.02
N GLY A 107 -14.42 -1.70 12.16
CA GLY A 107 -14.05 -0.32 12.45
C GLY A 107 -12.58 0.03 12.21
N VAL A 108 -11.79 -0.86 11.61
CA VAL A 108 -10.36 -0.65 11.28
C VAL A 108 -10.18 0.60 10.41
N HIS A 109 -11.01 0.76 9.38
CA HIS A 109 -11.00 1.92 8.49
C HIS A 109 -11.08 3.27 9.23
N LYS A 110 -11.91 3.35 10.29
CA LYS A 110 -12.03 4.57 11.12
C LYS A 110 -10.79 4.76 11.98
N ALA A 111 -10.32 3.70 12.61
CA ALA A 111 -9.16 3.75 13.48
C ALA A 111 -7.89 4.16 12.72
N ILE A 112 -7.68 3.65 11.49
CA ILE A 112 -6.56 4.07 10.64
C ILE A 112 -6.68 5.55 10.25
N LYS A 113 -7.86 6.02 9.81
CA LYS A 113 -8.06 7.44 9.48
C LYS A 113 -7.80 8.35 10.68
N GLN A 114 -8.31 7.99 11.86
CA GLN A 114 -8.04 8.70 13.10
C GLN A 114 -6.54 8.70 13.45
N ARG A 115 -5.84 7.59 13.22
CA ARG A 115 -4.39 7.50 13.48
C ARG A 115 -3.61 8.39 12.53
N TYR A 116 -4.00 8.43 11.25
CA TYR A 116 -3.43 9.30 10.23
C TYR A 116 -3.63 10.79 10.55
N GLU A 117 -4.86 11.17 10.91
CA GLU A 117 -5.23 12.55 11.26
C GLU A 117 -4.44 13.11 12.45
N ARG A 118 -3.98 12.24 13.37
CA ARG A 118 -3.10 12.64 14.49
C ARG A 118 -1.68 13.00 14.05
N GLY A 119 -1.26 12.62 12.84
CA GLY A 119 0.12 12.77 12.36
C GLY A 119 1.13 11.88 13.09
N ASP A 120 2.41 12.06 12.80
CA ASP A 120 3.52 11.27 13.39
C ASP A 120 3.33 9.75 13.19
N VAL A 121 2.99 9.34 11.97
CA VAL A 121 2.78 7.94 11.61
C VAL A 121 3.26 7.66 10.20
N VAL A 122 3.73 6.44 9.98
CA VAL A 122 3.99 5.90 8.65
C VAL A 122 2.90 4.88 8.33
N LEU A 123 2.22 5.05 7.19
CA LEU A 123 1.32 4.06 6.61
C LEU A 123 2.01 3.43 5.40
N GLY A 124 2.45 2.19 5.52
CA GLY A 124 3.03 1.42 4.44
C GLY A 124 2.02 0.41 3.91
N GLY A 125 2.02 0.16 2.61
CA GLY A 125 1.20 -0.89 2.04
C GLY A 125 1.80 -1.47 0.77
N THR A 126 1.70 -2.80 0.63
CA THR A 126 2.16 -3.52 -0.56
C THR A 126 0.94 -4.07 -1.31
N SER A 127 0.89 -3.87 -2.63
CA SER A 127 -0.19 -4.32 -3.51
C SER A 127 -1.59 -4.00 -2.96
N ALA A 128 -2.34 -4.98 -2.46
CA ALA A 128 -3.63 -4.77 -1.81
C ALA A 128 -3.56 -3.74 -0.67
N GLY A 129 -2.50 -3.76 0.12
CA GLY A 129 -2.24 -2.77 1.16
C GLY A 129 -1.90 -1.38 0.61
N ALA A 130 -1.33 -1.27 -0.59
CA ALA A 130 -1.11 0.02 -1.25
C ALA A 130 -2.44 0.58 -1.78
N ASN A 131 -3.24 -0.28 -2.40
CA ASN A 131 -4.54 0.04 -2.97
C ASN A 131 -5.49 0.73 -1.98
N VAL A 132 -5.49 0.30 -0.71
CA VAL A 132 -6.46 0.82 0.27
C VAL A 132 -6.25 2.28 0.62
N TRP A 133 -5.08 2.87 0.36
CA TRP A 133 -4.83 4.27 0.66
C TRP A 133 -5.57 5.24 -0.26
N PHE A 134 -5.90 4.79 -1.46
CA PHE A 134 -6.48 5.61 -2.53
C PHE A 134 -8.01 5.54 -2.54
N GLU A 135 -8.66 6.33 -3.40
CA GLU A 135 -10.12 6.31 -3.58
C GLU A 135 -10.56 5.07 -4.38
N GLY A 136 -9.70 4.62 -5.30
CA GLY A 136 -9.93 3.42 -6.09
C GLY A 136 -8.64 2.75 -6.55
N CYS A 137 -8.78 1.55 -7.07
CA CYS A 137 -7.66 0.76 -7.57
C CYS A 137 -8.11 -0.23 -8.65
N VAL A 138 -7.14 -0.87 -9.29
CA VAL A 138 -7.37 -2.15 -9.99
C VAL A 138 -7.16 -3.29 -8.99
N THR A 139 -8.09 -4.24 -8.98
CA THR A 139 -8.06 -5.40 -8.08
C THR A 139 -8.51 -6.66 -8.80
N ASP A 140 -7.99 -7.79 -8.34
CA ASP A 140 -8.33 -9.17 -8.73
C ASP A 140 -9.14 -9.90 -7.65
N SER A 141 -9.62 -9.19 -6.62
CA SER A 141 -10.38 -9.80 -5.52
C SER A 141 -11.66 -10.54 -5.96
N PHE A 142 -12.11 -10.33 -7.20
CA PHE A 142 -13.29 -10.98 -7.79
C PHE A 142 -12.92 -12.14 -8.73
N GLY A 143 -11.64 -12.43 -8.93
CA GLY A 143 -11.10 -13.46 -9.83
C GLY A 143 -10.50 -12.91 -11.12
N ASP A 144 -10.97 -11.76 -11.60
CA ASP A 144 -10.46 -11.02 -12.76
C ASP A 144 -10.01 -9.60 -12.37
N PHE A 145 -9.12 -9.01 -13.17
CA PHE A 145 -8.73 -7.62 -12.98
C PHE A 145 -9.86 -6.68 -13.36
N ARG A 146 -10.29 -5.84 -12.42
CA ARG A 146 -11.30 -4.82 -12.66
C ARG A 146 -11.07 -3.55 -11.82
N PRO A 147 -11.51 -2.38 -12.29
CA PRO A 147 -11.52 -1.18 -11.48
C PRO A 147 -12.49 -1.31 -10.30
N TRP A 148 -12.12 -0.76 -9.15
CA TRP A 148 -12.95 -0.75 -7.96
C TRP A 148 -12.74 0.51 -7.13
N ARG A 149 -13.85 1.17 -6.75
CA ARG A 149 -13.89 2.41 -5.96
C ARG A 149 -14.34 2.14 -4.53
N GLY A 150 -13.49 1.54 -3.72
CA GLY A 150 -13.83 1.24 -2.32
C GLY A 150 -12.70 1.44 -1.33
N GLY A 151 -11.61 2.09 -1.74
CA GLY A 151 -10.49 2.38 -0.86
C GLY A 151 -10.83 3.41 0.22
N LEU A 152 -9.88 3.66 1.12
CA LEU A 152 -10.08 4.60 2.23
C LEU A 152 -10.14 6.06 1.76
N GLY A 153 -9.55 6.38 0.59
CA GLY A 153 -9.48 7.75 0.08
C GLY A 153 -8.71 8.68 1.00
N ILE A 154 -7.62 8.19 1.62
CA ILE A 154 -6.68 9.05 2.37
C ILE A 154 -5.84 9.85 1.37
N VAL A 155 -5.44 9.20 0.27
CA VAL A 155 -4.81 9.83 -0.89
C VAL A 155 -5.86 9.95 -2.00
N PRO A 156 -6.10 11.15 -2.55
CA PRO A 156 -6.98 11.31 -3.72
C PRO A 156 -6.45 10.55 -4.94
N GLY A 157 -7.35 10.12 -5.81
CA GLY A 157 -6.96 9.39 -7.02
C GLY A 157 -6.99 7.87 -6.86
N SER A 158 -6.28 7.18 -7.75
CA SER A 158 -6.22 5.72 -7.78
C SER A 158 -4.81 5.14 -7.76
N PHE A 159 -4.74 3.83 -7.52
CA PHE A 159 -3.47 3.08 -7.56
C PHE A 159 -3.58 1.78 -8.36
N CYS A 160 -2.52 1.45 -9.09
CA CYS A 160 -2.34 0.16 -9.73
C CYS A 160 -1.01 -0.47 -9.29
N SER A 161 -1.11 -1.56 -8.54
CA SER A 161 0.02 -2.43 -8.19
C SER A 161 0.43 -3.34 -9.35
N HIS A 162 1.63 -3.94 -9.24
CA HIS A 162 2.16 -4.92 -10.21
C HIS A 162 2.22 -4.43 -11.68
N PHE A 163 2.41 -3.13 -11.90
CA PHE A 163 2.16 -2.52 -13.21
C PHE A 163 3.04 -3.10 -14.33
N GLY A 164 4.30 -3.41 -14.04
CA GLY A 164 5.24 -4.01 -14.99
C GLY A 164 5.35 -5.53 -14.95
N SER A 165 4.66 -6.21 -14.02
CA SER A 165 4.74 -7.68 -13.85
C SER A 165 3.46 -8.41 -14.27
N GLU A 166 2.32 -7.72 -14.35
CA GLU A 166 1.04 -8.31 -14.72
C GLU A 166 0.42 -7.58 -15.92
N ASP A 167 0.75 -8.04 -17.13
CA ASP A 167 0.36 -7.41 -18.41
C ASP A 167 -1.14 -7.09 -18.52
N GLY A 168 -2.00 -7.91 -17.91
CA GLY A 168 -3.45 -7.70 -17.89
C GLY A 168 -3.92 -6.47 -17.10
N ARG A 169 -3.14 -6.00 -16.11
CA ARG A 169 -3.53 -4.85 -15.27
C ARG A 169 -3.37 -3.50 -15.97
N VAL A 170 -2.37 -3.38 -16.84
CA VAL A 170 -2.04 -2.10 -17.50
C VAL A 170 -3.23 -1.60 -18.30
N GLY A 171 -3.77 -2.44 -19.20
CA GLY A 171 -4.92 -2.08 -20.04
C GLY A 171 -6.16 -1.74 -19.20
N VAL A 172 -6.48 -2.58 -18.21
CA VAL A 172 -7.63 -2.35 -17.30
C VAL A 172 -7.50 -1.01 -16.58
N TYR A 173 -6.29 -0.66 -16.13
CA TYR A 173 -6.09 0.60 -15.42
C TYR A 173 -6.20 1.81 -16.35
N THR A 174 -5.52 1.78 -17.49
CA THR A 174 -5.56 2.91 -18.45
C THR A 174 -6.96 3.12 -19.00
N ASP A 175 -7.70 2.05 -19.29
CA ASP A 175 -9.08 2.14 -19.77
C ASP A 175 -9.99 2.73 -18.69
N ALA A 176 -9.87 2.27 -17.45
CA ALA A 176 -10.69 2.78 -16.34
C ALA A 176 -10.44 4.27 -16.06
N VAL A 177 -9.20 4.76 -16.24
CA VAL A 177 -8.90 6.20 -16.12
C VAL A 177 -9.42 6.96 -17.34
N ALA A 178 -9.34 6.40 -18.54
CA ALA A 178 -9.85 7.01 -19.77
C ALA A 178 -11.38 7.18 -19.75
N THR A 179 -12.10 6.17 -19.27
CA THR A 179 -13.58 6.17 -19.19
C THR A 179 -14.10 6.97 -17.99
N GLY A 180 -13.24 7.28 -17.02
CA GLY A 180 -13.61 7.95 -15.77
C GLY A 180 -14.16 7.02 -14.68
N ASP A 181 -14.11 5.70 -14.89
CA ASP A 181 -14.45 4.71 -13.86
C ASP A 181 -13.51 4.84 -12.64
N LEU A 182 -12.24 5.15 -12.90
CA LEU A 182 -11.26 5.56 -11.89
C LEU A 182 -10.79 7.00 -12.15
N PRO A 183 -10.48 7.76 -11.08
CA PRO A 183 -9.77 9.03 -11.24
C PRO A 183 -8.34 8.77 -11.75
N GLY A 184 -7.62 9.82 -12.16
CA GLY A 184 -6.17 9.71 -12.37
C GLY A 184 -5.44 9.31 -11.08
N GLY A 185 -4.24 8.78 -11.22
CA GLY A 185 -3.50 8.25 -10.08
C GLY A 185 -2.11 7.75 -10.43
N TRP A 186 -1.67 6.72 -9.71
CA TRP A 186 -0.31 6.21 -9.76
C TRP A 186 -0.28 4.72 -10.07
N ALA A 187 0.80 4.27 -10.70
CA ALA A 187 1.08 2.87 -10.89
C ALA A 187 2.54 2.59 -10.55
N ALA A 188 2.81 1.43 -9.96
CA ALA A 188 4.17 1.05 -9.56
C ALA A 188 4.47 -0.41 -9.89
N ASP A 189 5.70 -0.65 -10.35
CA ASP A 189 6.26 -1.98 -10.51
C ASP A 189 6.56 -2.62 -9.14
N ASP A 190 6.83 -3.93 -9.14
CA ASP A 190 7.28 -4.63 -7.94
C ASP A 190 8.62 -4.10 -7.43
N GLY A 191 8.68 -3.79 -6.14
CA GLY A 191 9.83 -3.13 -5.51
C GLY A 191 9.97 -1.64 -5.83
N ALA A 192 8.95 -1.01 -6.43
CA ALA A 192 8.84 0.44 -6.50
C ALA A 192 7.60 0.95 -5.75
N GLY A 193 7.59 2.24 -5.42
CA GLY A 193 6.48 2.85 -4.72
C GLY A 193 6.43 4.37 -4.78
N VAL A 194 5.31 4.91 -4.33
CA VAL A 194 5.05 6.35 -4.25
C VAL A 194 4.97 6.75 -2.78
N HIS A 195 5.68 7.80 -2.42
CA HIS A 195 5.74 8.32 -1.06
C HIS A 195 5.05 9.69 -0.98
N PHE A 196 4.11 9.81 -0.05
CA PHE A 196 3.41 11.04 0.29
C PHE A 196 3.75 11.47 1.73
N VAL A 197 3.84 12.78 1.94
CA VAL A 197 3.96 13.42 3.24
C VAL A 197 2.85 14.45 3.38
N ASP A 198 2.03 14.32 4.42
CA ASP A 198 0.89 15.19 4.71
C ASP A 198 -0.04 15.40 3.50
N GLY A 199 -0.29 14.31 2.77
CA GLY A 199 -1.18 14.25 1.60
C GLY A 199 -0.56 14.79 0.31
N LYS A 200 0.70 15.23 0.32
CA LYS A 200 1.41 15.72 -0.86
C LYS A 200 2.45 14.71 -1.31
N LEU A 201 2.62 14.57 -2.63
CA LEU A 201 3.68 13.75 -3.19
C LEU A 201 5.05 14.26 -2.71
N ALA A 202 5.82 13.39 -2.06
CA ALA A 202 7.18 13.67 -1.64
C ALA A 202 8.20 13.11 -2.65
N GLY A 203 7.92 11.93 -3.22
CA GLY A 203 8.79 11.31 -4.21
C GLY A 203 8.33 9.93 -4.64
N CYS A 204 9.09 9.33 -5.55
CA CYS A 204 8.94 7.93 -5.98
C CYS A 204 10.23 7.18 -5.63
N ILE A 205 10.11 5.94 -5.16
CA ILE A 205 11.22 5.13 -4.64
C ILE A 205 11.29 3.78 -5.35
N ALA A 206 12.48 3.19 -5.39
CA ALA A 206 12.73 1.85 -5.92
C ALA A 206 13.83 1.14 -5.13
N GLU A 207 13.68 -0.17 -4.92
CA GLU A 207 14.67 -1.01 -4.22
C GLU A 207 15.90 -1.35 -5.05
N ALA A 208 15.73 -1.35 -6.37
CA ALA A 208 16.73 -1.77 -7.33
C ALA A 208 16.58 -0.99 -8.65
N PRO A 209 17.68 -0.85 -9.40
CA PRO A 209 17.62 -0.27 -10.74
C PRO A 209 16.62 -1.00 -11.65
N GLY A 210 15.82 -0.23 -12.40
CA GLY A 210 14.92 -0.75 -13.43
C GLY A 210 13.45 -0.87 -13.01
N GLN A 211 13.14 -0.74 -11.72
CA GLN A 211 11.75 -0.69 -11.24
C GLN A 211 11.20 0.73 -11.43
N ARG A 212 9.95 0.84 -11.88
CA ARG A 212 9.38 2.11 -12.36
C ARG A 212 8.12 2.48 -11.61
N VAL A 213 7.85 3.78 -11.64
CA VAL A 213 6.61 4.40 -11.17
C VAL A 213 6.06 5.25 -12.30
N PHE A 214 4.75 5.25 -12.46
CA PHE A 214 4.05 6.02 -13.49
C PHE A 214 2.95 6.89 -12.85
N SER A 215 2.83 8.11 -13.34
CA SER A 215 1.61 8.91 -13.19
C SER A 215 0.69 8.59 -14.36
N VAL A 216 -0.56 8.26 -14.08
CA VAL A 216 -1.58 7.94 -15.09
C VAL A 216 -2.73 8.90 -14.92
N GLN A 217 -2.90 9.83 -15.87
CA GLN A 217 -3.88 10.90 -15.79
C GLN A 217 -4.86 10.86 -16.97
N PRO A 218 -6.13 11.25 -16.79
CA PRO A 218 -7.04 11.43 -17.92
C PRO A 218 -6.49 12.51 -18.85
N SER A 219 -6.64 12.32 -20.16
CA SER A 219 -6.19 13.26 -21.17
C SER A 219 -7.31 13.61 -22.12
N THR A 220 -7.52 14.91 -22.34
CA THR A 220 -8.42 15.41 -23.40
C THR A 220 -7.68 15.64 -24.72
N LEU A 221 -6.37 15.43 -24.75
CA LEU A 221 -5.60 15.46 -25.98
C LEU A 221 -5.94 14.21 -26.81
N PRO A 222 -5.85 14.28 -28.15
CA PRO A 222 -6.01 13.11 -29.01
C PRO A 222 -4.82 12.15 -28.83
N THR A 223 -4.77 11.45 -27.70
CA THR A 223 -3.93 10.27 -27.49
C THR A 223 -4.73 9.04 -27.91
N ALA A 224 -4.04 7.98 -28.35
CA ALA A 224 -4.71 6.76 -28.79
C ALA A 224 -5.48 6.03 -27.66
N SER A 225 -5.25 6.40 -26.39
CA SER A 225 -5.73 5.70 -25.20
C SER A 225 -6.57 6.57 -24.24
N GLY A 226 -6.78 7.87 -24.51
CA GLY A 226 -7.54 8.75 -23.62
C GLY A 226 -6.86 9.08 -22.28
N VAL A 227 -5.60 8.64 -22.10
CA VAL A 227 -4.79 8.89 -20.91
C VAL A 227 -3.40 9.42 -21.27
N LEU A 228 -2.78 10.10 -20.31
CA LEU A 228 -1.37 10.47 -20.29
C LEU A 228 -0.67 9.58 -19.25
N VAL A 229 0.33 8.83 -19.69
CA VAL A 229 1.14 7.95 -18.85
C VAL A 229 2.58 8.47 -18.83
N GLU A 230 3.02 8.97 -17.67
CA GLU A 230 4.35 9.55 -17.51
C GLU A 230 5.15 8.76 -16.49
N GLN A 231 6.26 8.16 -16.94
CA GLN A 231 7.22 7.53 -16.04
C GLN A 231 7.88 8.59 -15.17
N GLN A 232 7.86 8.35 -13.87
CA GLN A 232 8.43 9.24 -12.86
C GLN A 232 9.89 8.90 -12.60
N LYS A 233 10.66 9.91 -12.16
CA LYS A 233 12.00 9.69 -11.63
C LYS A 233 11.88 9.00 -10.28
N VAL A 234 12.60 7.90 -10.10
CA VAL A 234 12.68 7.15 -8.85
C VAL A 234 14.01 7.40 -8.14
N GLU A 235 13.97 7.48 -6.81
CA GLU A 235 15.13 7.45 -5.93
C GLU A 235 15.42 6.00 -5.52
N LEU A 236 16.69 5.59 -5.57
CA LEU A 236 17.09 4.28 -5.09
C LEU A 236 17.31 4.33 -3.58
N ILE A 237 16.67 3.40 -2.87
CA ILE A 237 16.72 3.25 -1.41
C ILE A 237 17.46 1.98 -0.99
#